data_AF-A0A382EG91-F1
#
_entry.id   AF-A0A382EG91-F1
#
_cell.length_a   1.000
_cell.length_b   1.000
_cell.length_c   1.000
_cell.angle_alpha   90.00
_cell.angle_beta   90.00
_cell.angle_gamma   90.00
#
_symmetry.space_group_name_H-M   'P 1'
#
loop_
_entity.id
_entity.type
_entity.pdbx_description
1 polymer ?
#
loop_
_entity_poly.entity_id
_entity_poly.type
_entity_poly.pdbx_seq_one_letter_code
_entity_poly.pdbx_strand_id
1 'polypeptide(L)'
;MWIGDAFGERCVSTYREWKKRIESLQYNFRSDCTSIMDDDPKNFDSLFEIVDGQHPPIFRYVLAKKINIETFIMLDDILNFIPRFNEELQDTIVWPDYFKMCMKYKPFFSHDLNNSKDTLKKVLEIQ
;
A
#
# COMPACT_ATOMS: atom_id res chain seq x y z
N MET A 1 23.89 12.99 -2.82
CA MET A 1 23.66 12.82 -1.37
C MET A 1 25.03 12.70 -0.72
N TRP A 2 25.48 13.70 0.05
CA TRP A 2 26.79 13.73 0.68
C TRP A 2 26.71 13.03 2.05
N ILE A 3 27.76 12.33 2.48
CA ILE A 3 27.75 11.53 3.73
C ILE A 3 27.50 12.40 4.97
N GLY A 4 27.82 13.70 4.92
CA GLY A 4 27.50 14.66 5.99
C GLY A 4 26.00 14.94 6.17
N ASP A 5 25.18 14.79 5.13
CA ASP A 5 23.72 14.95 5.23
C ASP A 5 23.04 13.73 5.86
N ALA A 6 23.70 12.56 5.89
CA ALA A 6 23.15 11.31 6.42
C ALA A 6 22.96 11.32 7.96
N PHE A 7 23.55 12.31 8.64
CA PHE A 7 23.46 12.50 10.09
C PHE A 7 22.73 13.78 10.50
N GLY A 8 22.08 14.47 9.55
CA GLY A 8 21.29 15.67 9.86
C GLY A 8 19.99 15.36 10.62
N GLU A 9 19.46 16.36 11.33
CA GLU A 9 18.19 16.24 12.09
C GLU A 9 17.03 15.69 11.25
N ARG A 10 17.01 15.99 9.94
CA ARG A 10 16.01 15.48 8.97
C ARG A 10 16.06 13.96 8.79
N CYS A 11 17.24 13.34 8.84
CA CYS A 11 17.37 11.89 8.74
C CYS A 11 16.81 11.22 10.00
N VAL A 12 17.11 11.80 11.16
CA VAL A 12 16.61 11.32 12.46
C VAL A 12 15.08 11.46 12.53
N SER A 13 14.51 12.58 12.07
CA SER A 13 13.05 12.75 12.04
C SER A 13 12.38 11.75 11.09
N THR A 14 12.92 11.59 9.88
CA THR A 14 12.40 10.64 8.87
C THR A 14 12.43 9.20 9.39
N TYR A 15 13.54 8.79 10.01
CA TYR A 15 13.66 7.46 10.62
C TYR A 15 12.66 7.27 11.76
N ARG A 16 12.49 8.27 12.64
CA ARG A 16 11.53 8.22 13.75
C ARG A 16 10.09 8.11 13.24
N GLU A 17 9.73 8.86 12.21
CA GLU A 17 8.41 8.78 11.58
C GLU A 17 8.17 7.41 10.95
N TRP A 18 9.15 6.90 10.20
CA TRP A 18 9.09 5.54 9.65
C TRP A 18 8.91 4.50 10.75
N LYS A 19 9.72 4.55 11.81
CA LYS A 19 9.65 3.62 12.93
C LYS A 19 8.27 3.62 13.58
N LYS A 20 7.67 4.80 13.81
CA LYS A 20 6.30 4.92 14.35
C LYS A 20 5.26 4.26 13.45
N ARG A 21 5.39 4.40 12.12
CA ARG A 21 4.49 3.75 11.16
C ARG A 21 4.62 2.23 11.23
N ILE A 22 5.84 1.70 11.31
CA ILE A 22 6.08 0.25 11.42
C ILE A 22 5.59 -0.30 12.77
N GLU A 23 5.81 0.41 13.88
CA GLU A 23 5.29 0.01 15.19
C GLU A 23 3.75 0.02 15.24
N SER A 24 3.11 0.86 14.43
CA SER A 24 1.65 0.96 14.29
C SER A 24 1.12 0.28 13.04
N LEU A 25 1.89 -0.61 12.40
CA LEU A 25 1.60 -1.16 11.07
C LEU A 25 0.20 -1.76 10.97
N GLN A 26 -0.15 -2.64 11.90
CA GLN A 26 -1.45 -3.32 11.90
C GLN A 26 -2.62 -2.35 12.08
N TYR A 27 -2.44 -1.34 12.92
CA TYR A 27 -3.45 -0.31 13.15
C TYR A 27 -3.65 0.55 11.90
N ASN A 28 -2.55 0.97 11.26
CA ASN A 28 -2.58 1.74 10.02
C ASN A 28 -3.23 0.93 8.90
N PHE A 29 -2.87 -0.35 8.76
CA PHE A 29 -3.47 -1.25 7.78
C PHE A 29 -4.99 -1.35 7.94
N ARG A 30 -5.46 -1.58 9.17
CA ARG A 30 -6.89 -1.61 9.47
C ARG A 30 -7.57 -0.28 9.14
N SER A 31 -6.97 0.84 9.55
CA SER A 31 -7.51 2.18 9.29
C SER A 31 -7.64 2.46 7.81
N ASP A 32 -6.59 2.20 7.03
CA ASP A 32 -6.56 2.40 5.58
C ASP A 32 -7.62 1.53 4.89
N CYS A 33 -7.75 0.25 5.29
CA CYS A 33 -8.78 -0.64 4.75
C CYS A 33 -10.20 -0.15 5.06
N THR A 34 -10.45 0.32 6.28
CA THR A 34 -11.74 0.92 6.63
C THR A 34 -12.03 2.16 5.79
N SER A 35 -11.05 3.06 5.63
CA SER A 35 -11.21 4.26 4.79
C SER A 35 -11.48 3.93 3.32
N ILE A 36 -10.84 2.89 2.78
CA ILE A 36 -11.12 2.39 1.42
C ILE A 36 -12.58 1.93 1.30
N MET A 37 -13.06 1.16 2.27
CA MET A 37 -14.43 0.62 2.26
C MET A 37 -15.49 1.71 2.45
N ASP A 38 -15.22 2.72 3.27
CA ASP A 38 -16.14 3.84 3.48
C ASP A 38 -16.29 4.71 2.21
N ASP A 39 -15.23 4.85 1.41
CA ASP A 39 -15.23 5.61 0.15
C ASP A 39 -15.95 4.86 -1.00
N ASP A 40 -15.87 3.52 -1.04
CA ASP A 40 -16.51 2.69 -2.07
C ASP A 40 -17.16 1.42 -1.47
N PRO A 41 -18.33 1.55 -0.82
CA PRO A 41 -18.93 0.49 -0.01
C PRO A 41 -19.55 -0.64 -0.81
N LYS A 42 -19.61 -0.54 -2.15
CA LYS A 42 -20.47 -1.43 -2.95
C LYS A 42 -19.77 -2.64 -3.54
N ASN A 43 -18.44 -2.60 -3.72
CA ASN A 43 -17.70 -3.77 -4.18
C ASN A 43 -16.19 -3.65 -3.90
N PHE A 44 -15.67 -4.49 -3.01
CA PHE A 44 -14.23 -4.53 -2.72
C PHE A 44 -13.42 -4.99 -3.93
N ASP A 45 -13.95 -5.92 -4.74
CA ASP A 45 -13.22 -6.49 -5.87
C ASP A 45 -13.00 -5.45 -6.99
N SER A 46 -13.95 -4.51 -7.16
CA SER A 46 -13.82 -3.45 -8.18
C SER A 46 -12.68 -2.48 -7.90
N LEU A 47 -12.17 -2.43 -6.67
CA LEU A 47 -10.99 -1.63 -6.32
C LEU A 47 -9.74 -2.07 -7.09
N PHE A 48 -9.69 -3.33 -7.51
CA PHE A 48 -8.56 -3.92 -8.21
C PHE A 48 -8.81 -4.11 -9.71
N GLU A 49 -9.99 -3.74 -10.21
CA GLU A 49 -10.35 -3.85 -11.62
C GLU A 49 -9.60 -2.83 -12.48
N ILE A 50 -9.01 -3.31 -13.57
CA ILE A 50 -8.36 -2.51 -14.60
C ILE A 50 -9.33 -2.39 -15.77
N VAL A 51 -9.71 -1.16 -16.10
CA VAL A 51 -10.59 -0.86 -17.23
C VAL A 51 -9.77 -0.15 -18.29
N ASP A 52 -9.72 -0.70 -19.51
CA ASP A 52 -8.99 -0.14 -20.65
C ASP A 52 -7.51 0.21 -20.35
N GLY A 53 -6.85 -0.64 -19.56
CA GLY A 53 -5.44 -0.46 -19.17
C GLY A 53 -5.16 0.73 -18.24
N GLN A 54 -6.21 1.35 -17.68
CA GLN A 54 -6.12 2.50 -16.77
C GLN A 54 -5.83 2.09 -15.33
N HIS A 55 -5.44 3.08 -14.51
CA HIS A 55 -5.14 2.86 -13.09
C HIS A 55 -6.37 2.38 -12.30
N PRO A 56 -6.29 1.22 -11.62
CA PRO A 56 -7.38 0.72 -10.79
C PRO A 56 -7.60 1.64 -9.58
N PRO A 57 -8.81 1.67 -8.99
CA PRO A 57 -9.10 2.52 -7.82
C PRO A 57 -8.07 2.40 -6.69
N ILE A 58 -7.62 1.19 -6.35
CA ILE A 58 -6.63 0.97 -5.29
C ILE A 58 -5.32 1.71 -5.57
N PHE A 59 -4.87 1.73 -6.82
CA PHE A 59 -3.65 2.45 -7.19
C PHE A 59 -3.87 3.96 -7.20
N ARG A 60 -5.07 4.43 -7.59
CA ARG A 60 -5.43 5.85 -7.47
C ARG A 60 -5.43 6.32 -6.01
N TYR A 61 -5.84 5.49 -5.06
CA TYR A 61 -5.77 5.80 -3.62
C TYR A 61 -4.34 5.96 -3.11
N VAL A 62 -3.41 5.13 -3.58
CA VAL A 62 -1.98 5.31 -3.32
C VAL A 62 -1.49 6.66 -3.86
N LEU A 63 -1.79 6.97 -5.13
CA LEU A 63 -1.33 8.21 -5.76
C LEU A 63 -1.90 9.45 -5.06
N ALA A 64 -3.13 9.36 -4.57
CA ALA A 64 -3.77 10.38 -3.74
C ALA A 64 -3.27 10.41 -2.28
N LYS A 65 -2.35 9.53 -1.89
CA LYS A 65 -1.84 9.36 -0.52
C LYS A 65 -2.95 9.06 0.50
N LYS A 66 -4.05 8.45 0.07
CA LYS A 66 -5.13 7.99 0.96
C LYS A 66 -4.73 6.73 1.72
N ILE A 67 -3.94 5.88 1.09
CA ILE A 67 -3.33 4.71 1.73
C ILE A 67 -1.82 4.77 1.61
N ASN A 68 -1.15 4.13 2.56
CA ASN A 68 0.31 4.06 2.56
C ASN A 68 0.85 2.88 1.73
N ILE A 69 2.16 2.91 1.45
CA ILE A 69 2.84 1.88 0.65
C ILE A 69 2.82 0.51 1.35
N GLU A 70 2.90 0.52 2.68
CA GLU A 70 2.80 -0.67 3.52
C GLU A 70 1.48 -1.41 3.29
N THR A 71 0.35 -0.70 3.37
CA THR A 71 -0.99 -1.23 3.14
C THR A 71 -1.12 -1.78 1.74
N PHE A 72 -0.64 -1.07 0.72
CA PHE A 72 -0.67 -1.56 -0.66
C PHE A 72 0.08 -2.89 -0.82
N ILE A 73 1.29 -2.99 -0.24
CA ILE A 73 2.10 -4.22 -0.27
C ILE A 73 1.43 -5.34 0.54
N MET A 74 0.87 -5.04 1.72
CA MET A 74 0.15 -6.02 2.54
C MET A 74 -1.08 -6.56 1.83
N LEU A 75 -1.84 -5.71 1.14
CA LEU A 75 -2.97 -6.14 0.31
C LEU A 75 -2.50 -7.05 -0.83
N ASP A 76 -1.38 -6.73 -1.49
CA ASP A 76 -0.81 -7.59 -2.52
C ASP A 76 -0.32 -8.93 -1.95
N ASP A 77 0.29 -8.95 -0.78
CA ASP A 77 0.69 -10.20 -0.12
C ASP A 77 -0.52 -11.10 0.21
N ILE A 78 -1.70 -10.50 0.40
CA ILE A 78 -2.96 -11.23 0.67
C ILE A 78 -3.65 -11.68 -0.63
N LEU A 79 -3.73 -10.80 -1.63
CA LEU A 79 -4.61 -10.93 -2.80
C LEU A 79 -3.86 -11.18 -4.11
N ASN A 80 -2.55 -10.94 -4.14
CA ASN A 80 -1.64 -11.18 -5.26
C ASN A 80 -2.11 -10.54 -6.58
N PHE A 81 -2.36 -9.24 -6.58
CA PHE A 81 -2.86 -8.49 -7.75
C PHE A 81 -1.75 -7.81 -8.56
N ILE A 82 -0.55 -7.60 -7.99
CA ILE A 82 0.56 -6.95 -8.69
C ILE A 82 0.96 -7.66 -10.00
N PRO A 83 1.02 -9.01 -10.07
CA PRO A 83 1.31 -9.70 -11.33
C PRO A 83 0.34 -9.31 -12.45
N ARG A 84 -0.97 -9.25 -12.15
CA ARG A 84 -1.99 -8.79 -13.10
C ARG A 84 -1.77 -7.34 -13.51
N PHE A 85 -1.46 -6.46 -12.56
CA PHE A 85 -1.21 -5.05 -12.84
C PHE A 85 -0.02 -4.86 -13.79
N ASN A 86 1.04 -5.67 -13.64
CA ASN A 86 2.20 -5.64 -14.52
C ASN A 86 1.89 -6.06 -15.97
N GLU A 87 0.85 -6.86 -16.19
CA GLU A 87 0.45 -7.34 -17.51
C GLU A 87 -0.58 -6.41 -18.18
N GLU A 88 -1.53 -5.89 -17.41
CA GLU A 88 -2.71 -5.21 -17.94
C GLU A 88 -2.61 -3.67 -17.97
N LEU A 89 -1.76 -3.06 -17.12
CA LEU A 89 -1.61 -1.60 -17.11
C LEU A 89 -0.83 -1.11 -18.33
N GLN A 90 -1.42 -0.15 -19.06
CA GLN A 90 -0.78 0.48 -20.21
C GLN A 90 0.14 1.66 -19.83
N ASP A 91 0.10 2.08 -18.56
CA ASP A 91 0.98 3.12 -18.06
C ASP A 91 2.45 2.66 -18.06
N THR A 92 3.26 3.35 -18.84
CA THR A 92 4.68 3.04 -19.03
C THR A 92 5.63 3.78 -18.08
N ILE A 93 5.10 4.67 -17.23
CA ILE A 93 5.91 5.55 -16.38
C ILE A 93 5.53 5.40 -14.90
N VAL A 94 4.29 5.76 -14.53
CA VAL A 94 3.94 5.92 -13.11
C VAL A 94 3.83 4.57 -12.41
N TRP A 95 3.15 3.61 -13.03
CA TRP A 95 3.05 2.24 -12.50
C TRP A 95 4.42 1.54 -12.38
N PRO A 96 5.27 1.47 -13.44
CA PRO A 96 6.58 0.82 -13.33
C PRO A 96 7.48 1.42 -12.25
N ASP A 97 7.44 2.73 -12.03
CA ASP A 97 8.23 3.38 -10.99
C ASP A 97 7.68 3.10 -9.58
N TYR A 98 6.36 3.10 -9.42
CA TYR A 98 5.73 2.73 -8.16
C TYR A 98 5.97 1.25 -7.82
N PHE A 99 5.84 0.35 -8.79
CA PHE A 99 6.17 -1.08 -8.61
C PHE A 99 7.62 -1.28 -8.16
N LYS A 100 8.60 -0.62 -8.81
CA LYS A 100 10.00 -0.66 -8.37
C LYS A 100 10.17 -0.14 -6.94
N MET A 101 9.42 0.89 -6.56
CA MET A 101 9.44 1.42 -5.20
C MET A 101 8.90 0.39 -4.21
N CYS A 102 7.77 -0.27 -4.50
CA CYS A 102 7.23 -1.36 -3.68
C CYS A 102 8.24 -2.50 -3.51
N MET A 103 8.86 -2.96 -4.58
CA MET A 103 9.84 -4.06 -4.53
C MET A 103 11.08 -3.71 -3.70
N LYS A 104 11.56 -2.46 -3.79
CA LYS A 104 12.65 -1.97 -2.95
C LYS A 104 12.24 -1.80 -1.49
N TYR A 105 10.99 -1.41 -1.24
CA TYR A 105 10.49 -1.11 0.10
C TYR A 105 10.09 -2.36 0.90
N LYS A 106 9.54 -3.37 0.22
CA LYS A 106 9.08 -4.65 0.80
C LYS A 106 10.04 -5.29 1.81
N PRO A 107 11.37 -5.40 1.59
CA PRO A 107 12.27 -6.02 2.56
C PRO A 107 12.46 -5.23 3.87
N PHE A 108 12.02 -3.97 3.96
CA PHE A 108 12.20 -3.14 5.15
C PHE A 108 11.14 -3.36 6.23
N PHE A 109 10.09 -4.12 5.95
CA PHE A 109 9.10 -4.50 6.96
C PHE A 109 8.56 -5.90 6.72
N SER A 110 7.96 -6.48 7.74
CA SER A 110 7.29 -7.77 7.67
C SER A 110 5.98 -7.67 8.42
N HIS A 111 4.97 -8.40 7.98
CA HIS A 111 3.68 -8.49 8.66
C HIS A 111 3.29 -9.95 8.85
N ASP A 112 2.45 -10.22 9.84
CA ASP A 112 1.82 -11.52 9.99
C ASP A 112 0.68 -11.63 8.97
N LEU A 113 0.88 -12.49 7.97
CA LEU A 113 -0.07 -12.69 6.88
C LEU A 113 -1.44 -13.16 7.37
N ASN A 114 -1.48 -14.05 8.38
CA ASN A 114 -2.75 -14.57 8.90
C ASN A 114 -3.50 -13.47 9.65
N ASN A 115 -2.81 -12.73 10.51
CA ASN A 115 -3.41 -11.59 11.22
C ASN A 115 -3.92 -10.52 10.25
N SER A 116 -3.17 -10.24 9.18
CA SER A 116 -3.55 -9.25 8.17
C SER A 116 -4.75 -9.72 7.35
N LYS A 117 -4.80 -11.00 6.98
CA LYS A 117 -6.00 -11.63 6.37
C LYS A 117 -7.21 -11.53 7.29
N ASP A 118 -7.07 -11.85 8.56
CA ASP A 118 -8.17 -11.78 9.53
C ASP A 118 -8.65 -10.34 9.75
N THR A 119 -7.73 -9.38 9.74
CA THR A 119 -8.07 -7.95 9.83
C THR A 119 -8.83 -7.49 8.60
N LEU A 120 -8.38 -7.87 7.40
CA LEU A 120 -9.08 -7.55 6.16
C LEU A 120 -10.50 -8.13 6.15
N LYS A 121 -10.66 -9.42 6.49
CA LYS A 121 -11.98 -10.07 6.59
C LYS A 121 -12.92 -9.32 7.54
N LYS A 122 -12.45 -8.97 8.73
CA LYS A 122 -13.25 -8.20 9.71
C LYS A 122 -13.69 -6.86 9.16
N VAL A 123 -12.85 -6.17 8.39
CA VAL A 123 -13.23 -4.89 7.77
C VAL A 123 -14.32 -5.10 6.71
N LEU A 124 -14.22 -6.18 5.93
CA LEU A 124 -15.23 -6.53 4.91
C LEU A 124 -16.57 -7.01 5.51
N GLU A 125 -16.56 -7.69 6.65
CA GLU A 125 -17.76 -8.19 7.33
C GLU A 125 -18.58 -7.10 8.06
N ILE A 126 -18.00 -5.93 8.32
CA ILE A 126 -18.62 -4.84 9.08
C ILE A 126 -19.50 -3.93 8.18
N GLN A 127 -19.43 -4.09 6.86
CA GLN A 127 -20.18 -3.32 5.85
C GLN A 127 -21.28 -4.18 5.22
#